data_AF-A0A183G9H2-F1
#
_entry.id   AF-A0A183G9H2-F1
#
_cell.length_a   1.000
_cell.length_b   1.000
_cell.length_c   1.000
_cell.angle_alpha   90.00
_cell.angle_beta   90.00
_cell.angle_gamma   90.00
#
_symmetry.space_group_name_H-M   'P 1'
#
loop_
_entity.id
_entity.type
_entity.pdbx_description
1 polymer ?
#
loop_
_entity_poly.entity_id
_entity_poly.type
_entity_poly.pdbx_seq_one_letter_code
_entity_poly.pdbx_strand_id
1 'polypeptide(L)'
;LDDYPRASHPSDEEYHLDLRCWLALSSRVLHRLAQHFEEKNKNKYSAQAAILADYGEIMRLHWSESKKAFFDYGRHSDKVRLVRKPIHGAPGQFVFERSVINEPKLGLVDDVFGYNSLFPLMLRLLPPDSEGLGETLAKLPDPELLWTKYGLRSISRSSPYYAARNTEHDPPYWRGLVKYLSGFNCI
;
A
#
# COMPACT_ATOMS: atom_id res chain seq x y z
N LEU A 1 -8.48 -2.20 -0.47
CA LEU A 1 -8.40 -0.78 -0.89
C LEU A 1 -8.59 -0.79 -2.40
N ASP A 2 -9.78 -0.42 -2.90
CA ASP A 2 -10.25 -0.74 -4.26
C ASP A 2 -9.44 -0.01 -5.37
N ASP A 3 -9.53 1.32 -5.45
CA ASP A 3 -8.80 2.15 -6.43
C ASP A 3 -7.46 2.70 -5.90
N TYR A 4 -6.94 2.15 -4.79
CA TYR A 4 -5.64 2.56 -4.25
C TYR A 4 -4.55 2.25 -5.28
N PRO A 5 -3.67 3.20 -5.64
CA PRO A 5 -2.74 2.98 -6.73
C PRO A 5 -1.67 1.95 -6.35
N ARG A 6 -1.44 0.99 -7.26
CA ARG A 6 -0.45 -0.09 -7.17
C ARG A 6 0.53 0.02 -8.34
N ALA A 7 1.26 -1.04 -8.65
CA ALA A 7 2.08 -1.08 -9.86
C ALA A 7 1.23 -0.74 -11.10
N SER A 8 1.77 0.09 -11.98
CA SER A 8 1.03 0.57 -13.16
C SER A 8 0.79 -0.54 -14.19
N HIS A 9 1.66 -1.56 -14.21
CA HIS A 9 1.63 -2.70 -15.12
C HIS A 9 1.62 -3.98 -14.28
N PRO A 10 0.43 -4.59 -14.09
CA PRO A 10 0.34 -5.80 -13.30
C PRO A 10 1.20 -6.94 -13.85
N SER A 11 1.81 -7.72 -12.97
CA SER A 11 2.67 -8.85 -13.32
C SER A 11 2.84 -9.83 -12.15
N ASP A 12 3.26 -11.05 -12.44
CA ASP A 12 3.55 -12.06 -11.41
C ASP A 12 4.77 -11.71 -10.52
N GLU A 13 5.50 -10.64 -10.86
CA GLU A 13 6.65 -10.13 -10.10
C GLU A 13 6.25 -9.20 -8.95
N GLU A 14 4.95 -8.95 -8.76
CA GLU A 14 4.42 -8.07 -7.72
C GLU A 14 4.41 -8.72 -6.34
N TYR A 15 4.65 -7.90 -5.31
CA TYR A 15 4.37 -8.29 -3.94
C TYR A 15 3.81 -7.12 -3.13
N HIS A 16 2.72 -7.41 -2.42
CA HIS A 16 1.87 -6.41 -1.77
C HIS A 16 2.12 -6.37 -0.27
N LEU A 17 2.41 -5.16 0.22
CA LEU A 17 2.76 -4.90 1.60
C LEU A 17 1.59 -5.22 2.55
N ASP A 18 0.40 -4.69 2.27
CA ASP A 18 -0.78 -4.93 3.09
C ASP A 18 -1.14 -6.41 3.18
N LEU A 19 -1.08 -7.14 2.05
CA LEU A 19 -1.33 -8.58 2.05
C LEU A 19 -0.34 -9.32 2.95
N ARG A 20 0.96 -9.03 2.85
CA ARG A 20 1.96 -9.62 3.73
C ARG A 20 1.67 -9.32 5.20
N CYS A 21 1.32 -8.08 5.52
CA CYS A 21 0.98 -7.69 6.89
C CYS A 21 -0.28 -8.42 7.41
N TRP A 22 -1.31 -8.56 6.59
CA TRP A 22 -2.52 -9.33 6.95
C TRP A 22 -2.21 -10.81 7.20
N LEU A 23 -1.38 -11.41 6.36
CA LEU A 23 -0.95 -12.80 6.54
C LEU A 23 -0.13 -12.97 7.82
N ALA A 24 0.72 -12.00 8.17
CA ALA A 24 1.46 -12.00 9.43
C ALA A 24 0.52 -11.99 10.64
N LEU A 25 -0.47 -11.07 10.65
CA LEU A 25 -1.48 -11.01 11.71
C LEU A 25 -2.29 -12.31 11.80
N SER A 26 -2.77 -12.80 10.66
CA SER A 26 -3.61 -13.99 10.58
C SER A 26 -2.87 -15.23 11.10
N SER A 27 -1.62 -15.41 10.69
CA SER A 27 -0.77 -16.50 11.17
C SER A 27 -0.53 -16.42 12.68
N ARG A 28 -0.31 -15.21 13.21
CA ARG A 28 -0.16 -14.97 14.66
C ARG A 28 -1.43 -15.30 15.44
N VAL A 29 -2.61 -14.94 14.92
CA VAL A 29 -3.91 -15.28 15.53
C VAL A 29 -4.13 -16.80 15.51
N LEU A 30 -3.92 -17.45 14.37
CA LEU A 30 -4.05 -18.91 14.24
C LEU A 30 -3.09 -19.66 15.15
N HIS A 31 -1.85 -19.18 15.29
CA HIS A 31 -0.90 -19.77 16.23
C HIS A 31 -1.41 -19.72 17.68
N ARG A 32 -1.94 -18.57 18.12
CA ARG A 32 -2.51 -18.42 19.48
C ARG A 32 -3.72 -19.33 19.70
N LEU A 33 -4.62 -19.42 18.72
CA LEU A 33 -5.77 -20.33 18.79
C LEU A 33 -5.32 -21.80 18.83
N ALA A 34 -4.38 -22.19 17.98
CA ALA A 34 -3.84 -23.55 17.93
C ALA A 34 -3.12 -23.94 19.24
N GLN A 35 -2.46 -22.99 19.90
CA GLN A 35 -1.91 -23.20 21.25
C GLN A 35 -3.02 -23.41 22.28
N HIS A 36 -4.10 -22.63 22.22
CA HIS A 36 -5.21 -22.70 23.16
C HIS A 36 -6.00 -24.01 23.07
N PHE A 37 -6.24 -24.50 21.84
CA PHE A 37 -6.98 -25.75 21.60
C PHE A 37 -6.08 -26.99 21.50
N GLU A 38 -4.79 -26.87 21.83
CA GLU A 38 -3.81 -27.97 21.76
C GLU A 38 -3.75 -28.69 20.40
N GLU A 39 -3.94 -27.93 19.32
CA GLU A 39 -3.98 -28.46 17.96
C GLU A 39 -2.65 -29.12 17.56
N LYS A 40 -2.74 -30.29 16.90
CA LYS A 40 -1.55 -31.09 16.49
C LYS A 40 -0.59 -30.31 15.59
N ASN A 41 -1.11 -29.38 14.79
CA ASN A 41 -0.34 -28.60 13.80
C ASN A 41 0.06 -27.20 14.28
N LYS A 42 -0.01 -26.90 15.58
CA LYS A 42 0.28 -25.57 16.15
C LYS A 42 1.64 -24.96 15.77
N ASN A 43 2.64 -25.80 15.49
CA ASN A 43 3.99 -25.36 15.10
C ASN A 43 4.05 -24.75 13.68
N LYS A 44 3.17 -25.19 12.76
CA LYS A 44 3.14 -24.68 11.38
C LYS A 44 2.80 -23.18 11.34
N TYR A 45 1.80 -22.77 12.12
CA TYR A 45 1.37 -21.38 12.20
C TYR A 45 2.42 -20.49 12.86
N SER A 46 3.18 -21.02 13.82
CA SER A 46 4.28 -20.31 14.48
C SER A 46 5.39 -19.92 13.49
N ALA A 47 5.81 -20.88 12.65
CA ALA A 47 6.88 -20.64 11.67
C ALA A 47 6.44 -19.61 10.61
N GLN A 48 5.21 -19.73 10.10
CA GLN A 48 4.66 -18.77 9.14
C GLN A 48 4.54 -17.36 9.75
N ALA A 49 4.04 -17.26 11.00
CA ALA A 49 3.95 -15.99 11.71
C ALA A 49 5.33 -15.33 11.88
N ALA A 50 6.36 -16.11 12.21
CA ALA A 50 7.73 -15.59 12.36
C ALA A 50 8.28 -15.05 11.04
N ILE A 51 8.17 -15.79 9.94
CA ILE A 51 8.69 -15.38 8.62
C ILE A 51 7.97 -14.12 8.09
N LEU A 52 6.64 -14.08 8.23
CA LEU A 52 5.84 -12.96 7.72
C LEU A 52 6.00 -11.68 8.55
N ALA A 53 6.27 -11.82 9.85
CA ALA A 53 6.49 -10.69 10.75
C ALA A 53 7.97 -10.28 10.87
N ASP A 54 8.89 -10.97 10.18
CA ASP A 54 10.32 -10.66 10.24
C ASP A 54 10.60 -9.25 9.74
N TYR A 55 11.14 -8.40 10.62
CA TYR A 55 11.40 -7.00 10.35
C TYR A 55 12.46 -6.81 9.24
N GLY A 56 13.51 -7.62 9.24
CA GLY A 56 14.58 -7.55 8.25
C GLY A 56 14.05 -7.80 6.84
N GLU A 57 13.16 -8.78 6.68
CA GLU A 57 12.50 -9.05 5.41
C GLU A 57 11.47 -7.98 5.03
N ILE A 58 10.76 -7.36 5.99
CA ILE A 58 9.91 -6.20 5.67
C ILE A 58 10.77 -5.08 5.09
N MET A 59 11.90 -4.77 5.73
CA MET A 59 12.82 -3.74 5.28
C MET A 59 13.39 -4.07 3.90
N ARG A 60 13.93 -5.27 3.73
CA ARG A 60 14.55 -5.69 2.48
C ARG A 60 13.60 -5.64 1.29
N LEU A 61 12.34 -6.01 1.48
CA LEU A 61 11.36 -6.11 0.40
C LEU A 61 10.62 -4.80 0.16
N HIS A 62 10.24 -4.07 1.21
CA HIS A 62 9.25 -3.00 1.10
C HIS A 62 9.77 -1.61 1.44
N TRP A 63 10.98 -1.47 1.99
CA TRP A 63 11.50 -0.17 2.42
C TRP A 63 12.17 0.59 1.28
N SER A 64 11.70 1.81 1.02
CA SER A 64 12.39 2.76 0.15
C SER A 64 13.26 3.68 0.98
N GLU A 65 14.58 3.63 0.76
CA GLU A 65 15.49 4.52 1.47
C GLU A 65 15.37 5.99 1.06
N SER A 66 15.01 6.25 -0.20
CA SER A 66 14.84 7.61 -0.70
C SER A 66 13.61 8.29 -0.12
N LYS A 67 12.53 7.52 0.12
CA LYS A 67 11.26 8.03 0.66
C LYS A 67 11.14 7.86 2.18
N LYS A 68 11.98 7.01 2.78
CA LYS A 68 11.90 6.59 4.18
C LYS A 68 10.50 6.06 4.54
N ALA A 69 9.97 5.17 3.71
CA ALA A 69 8.64 4.59 3.90
C ALA A 69 8.50 3.22 3.22
N PHE A 70 7.41 2.52 3.55
CA PHE A 70 7.10 1.19 3.01
C PHE A 70 6.16 1.25 1.80
N PHE A 71 6.41 0.39 0.81
CA PHE A 71 5.66 0.35 -0.44
C PHE A 71 5.45 -1.08 -0.96
N ASP A 72 4.54 -1.22 -1.91
CA ASP A 72 4.49 -2.40 -2.76
C ASP A 72 5.66 -2.39 -3.74
N TYR A 73 5.91 -3.55 -4.33
CA TYR A 73 6.85 -3.69 -5.44
C TYR A 73 6.15 -4.22 -6.67
N GLY A 74 6.57 -3.75 -7.84
CA GLY A 74 6.07 -4.25 -9.11
C GLY A 74 6.60 -3.46 -10.29
N ARG A 75 6.05 -3.74 -11.47
CA ARG A 75 6.41 -3.02 -12.70
C ARG A 75 5.64 -1.69 -12.78
N HIS A 76 6.32 -0.59 -12.48
CA HIS A 76 5.69 0.71 -12.27
C HIS A 76 6.32 1.84 -13.10
N SER A 77 5.49 2.85 -13.43
CA SER A 77 5.84 4.10 -14.10
C SER A 77 5.13 5.23 -13.37
N ASP A 78 5.92 6.20 -12.88
CA ASP A 78 5.55 7.31 -12.00
C ASP A 78 4.63 8.38 -12.64
N LYS A 79 4.42 8.27 -13.95
CA LYS A 79 3.64 9.25 -14.72
C LYS A 79 2.65 8.55 -15.62
N VAL A 80 1.57 8.08 -15.01
CA VAL A 80 0.38 7.66 -15.73
C VAL A 80 -0.62 8.80 -15.83
N ARG A 81 -1.15 9.04 -17.03
CA ARG A 81 -2.27 9.96 -17.25
C ARG A 81 -3.37 9.24 -18.01
N LEU A 82 -4.62 9.55 -17.68
CA LEU A 82 -5.74 9.17 -18.52
C LEU A 82 -5.74 10.09 -19.74
N VAL A 83 -5.50 9.52 -20.91
CA VAL A 83 -5.56 10.22 -22.19
C VAL A 83 -6.81 9.80 -22.94
N ARG A 84 -7.50 10.78 -23.52
CA ARG A 84 -8.69 10.55 -24.35
C ARG A 84 -8.23 10.24 -25.77
N LYS A 85 -8.40 9.01 -26.23
CA LYS A 85 -8.07 8.59 -27.61
C LYS A 85 -9.34 8.37 -28.43
N PRO A 86 -9.38 8.82 -29.69
CA PRO A 86 -10.49 8.52 -30.59
C PRO A 86 -10.52 7.02 -30.92
N ILE A 87 -11.71 6.43 -30.98
CA ILE A 87 -11.87 5.03 -31.40
C ILE A 87 -11.81 4.98 -32.93
N HIS A 88 -10.89 4.20 -33.48
CA HIS A 88 -10.76 4.03 -34.93
C HIS A 88 -12.03 3.39 -35.50
N GLY A 89 -12.65 4.03 -36.50
CA GLY A 89 -13.91 3.56 -37.11
C GLY A 89 -15.19 4.02 -36.41
N ALA A 90 -15.12 4.78 -35.31
CA ALA A 90 -16.29 5.32 -34.61
C ALA A 90 -16.18 6.85 -34.40
N PRO A 91 -16.59 7.67 -35.39
CA PRO A 91 -16.52 9.13 -35.30
C PRO A 91 -17.27 9.67 -34.07
N GLY A 92 -16.60 10.51 -33.27
CA GLY A 92 -17.18 11.10 -32.07
C GLY A 92 -17.15 10.22 -30.81
N GLN A 93 -16.70 8.97 -30.92
CA GLN A 93 -16.47 8.10 -29.76
C GLN A 93 -15.00 8.13 -29.34
N PHE A 94 -14.79 8.09 -28.02
CA PHE A 94 -13.47 8.13 -27.41
C PHE A 94 -13.37 7.06 -26.34
N VAL A 95 -12.15 6.53 -26.16
CA VAL A 95 -11.79 5.68 -25.04
C VAL A 95 -10.74 6.42 -24.19
N PHE A 96 -10.88 6.32 -22.88
CA PHE A 96 -9.84 6.78 -21.97
C PHE A 96 -8.85 5.66 -21.73
N GLU A 97 -7.62 5.85 -22.19
CA GLU A 97 -6.51 4.91 -21.98
C GLU A 97 -5.53 5.48 -20.97
N ARG A 98 -4.91 4.63 -20.16
CA ARG A 98 -3.75 5.01 -19.37
C ARG A 98 -2.55 5.13 -20.31
N SER A 99 -2.01 6.35 -20.44
CA SER A 99 -0.73 6.60 -21.10
C SER A 99 0.35 6.71 -20.04
N VAL A 100 1.44 5.99 -20.26
CA VAL A 100 2.65 6.06 -19.43
C VAL A 100 3.67 6.94 -20.13
N ILE A 101 4.27 7.88 -19.39
CA ILE A 101 5.28 8.78 -19.95
C ILE A 101 6.66 8.10 -19.96
N ASN A 102 6.98 7.38 -18.89
CA ASN A 102 8.24 6.66 -18.73
C ASN A 102 8.05 5.17 -18.95
N GLU A 103 9.08 4.50 -19.47
CA GLU A 103 9.09 3.04 -19.56
C GLU A 103 8.94 2.41 -18.16
N PRO A 104 7.99 1.48 -17.98
CA PRO A 104 7.76 0.84 -16.68
C PRO A 104 8.94 -0.03 -16.26
N LYS A 105 9.38 0.13 -15.00
CA LYS A 105 10.49 -0.62 -14.42
C LYS A 105 10.06 -1.37 -13.19
N LEU A 106 10.72 -2.49 -12.92
CA LEU A 106 10.56 -3.19 -11.66
C LEU A 106 11.19 -2.37 -10.54
N GLY A 107 10.43 -2.17 -9.46
CA GLY A 107 10.87 -1.40 -8.32
C GLY A 107 9.75 -1.19 -7.31
N LEU A 108 10.08 -0.49 -6.24
CA LEU A 108 9.09 -0.02 -5.28
C LEU A 108 8.18 1.01 -5.94
N VAL A 109 6.88 0.90 -5.69
CA VAL A 109 5.87 1.86 -6.12
C VAL A 109 5.90 3.02 -5.11
N ASP A 110 6.91 3.87 -5.18
CA ASP A 110 7.29 4.79 -4.09
C ASP A 110 6.69 6.20 -4.19
N ASP A 111 5.80 6.42 -5.16
CA ASP A 111 5.04 7.65 -5.40
C ASP A 111 3.62 7.59 -4.82
N VAL A 112 3.26 6.50 -4.11
CA VAL A 112 1.91 6.24 -3.57
C VAL A 112 1.87 6.13 -2.04
N PHE A 113 2.68 6.93 -1.33
CA PHE A 113 2.69 6.94 0.14
C PHE A 113 1.29 7.21 0.69
N GLY A 114 0.80 6.34 1.59
CA GLY A 114 -0.58 6.37 2.06
C GLY A 114 -0.90 5.23 3.01
N TYR A 115 -2.18 4.88 3.15
CA TYR A 115 -2.63 3.82 4.07
C TYR A 115 -1.90 2.50 3.89
N ASN A 116 -1.56 2.10 2.66
CA ASN A 116 -0.79 0.88 2.41
C ASN A 116 0.56 0.91 3.13
N SER A 117 1.25 2.06 3.09
CA SER A 117 2.54 2.29 3.76
C SER A 117 2.46 2.21 5.29
N LEU A 118 1.27 2.33 5.87
CA LEU A 118 1.05 2.32 7.32
C LEU A 118 0.72 0.93 7.88
N PHE A 119 0.54 -0.10 7.04
CA PHE A 119 0.19 -1.45 7.49
C PHE A 119 1.19 -2.07 8.49
N PRO A 120 2.51 -1.94 8.30
CA PRO A 120 3.47 -2.43 9.28
C PRO A 120 3.26 -1.82 10.67
N LEU A 121 2.96 -0.52 10.74
CA LEU A 121 2.64 0.18 11.99
C LEU A 121 1.29 -0.33 12.56
N MET A 122 0.23 -0.27 11.76
CA MET A 122 -1.13 -0.62 12.20
C MET A 122 -1.23 -2.04 12.78
N LEU A 123 -0.51 -2.99 12.20
CA LEU A 123 -0.54 -4.39 12.64
C LEU A 123 0.56 -4.75 13.64
N ARG A 124 1.28 -3.73 14.15
CA ARG A 124 2.35 -3.85 15.15
C ARG A 124 3.44 -4.83 14.71
N LEU A 125 3.97 -4.59 13.52
CA LEU A 125 5.07 -5.35 12.91
C LEU A 125 6.41 -4.58 12.95
N LEU A 126 6.40 -3.33 13.38
CA LEU A 126 7.61 -2.52 13.53
C LEU A 126 8.14 -2.62 14.98
N PRO A 127 9.43 -2.94 15.18
CA PRO A 127 10.05 -2.89 16.50
C PRO A 127 10.05 -1.46 17.09
N PRO A 128 9.91 -1.29 18.42
CA PRO A 128 9.81 0.02 19.08
C PRO A 128 11.01 0.97 18.88
N ASP A 129 12.19 0.41 18.63
CA ASP A 129 13.47 1.09 18.44
C ASP A 129 13.90 1.14 16.97
N SER A 130 13.03 0.72 16.05
CA SER A 130 13.35 0.67 14.62
C SER A 130 13.27 2.02 13.91
N GLU A 131 14.17 2.24 12.95
CA GLU A 131 14.12 3.37 12.03
C GLU A 131 12.76 3.46 11.31
N GLY A 132 12.25 2.31 10.83
CA GLY A 132 10.98 2.25 10.13
C GLY A 132 9.81 2.77 10.96
N LEU A 133 9.81 2.52 12.29
CA LEU A 133 8.81 3.10 13.19
C LEU A 133 8.98 4.61 13.32
N GLY A 134 10.19 5.08 13.59
CA GLY A 134 10.49 6.51 13.77
C GLY A 134 10.10 7.34 12.55
N GLU A 135 10.52 6.93 11.36
CA GLU A 135 10.22 7.59 10.09
C GLU A 135 8.72 7.56 9.76
N THR A 136 8.05 6.43 10.01
CA THR A 136 6.60 6.32 9.79
C THR A 136 5.84 7.31 10.68
N LEU A 137 6.17 7.35 11.97
CA LEU A 137 5.53 8.27 12.93
C LEU A 137 5.83 9.73 12.61
N ALA A 138 7.05 10.06 12.19
CA ALA A 138 7.45 11.42 11.83
C ALA A 138 6.65 11.98 10.63
N LYS A 139 6.20 11.11 9.71
CA LYS A 139 5.39 11.50 8.54
C LYS A 139 3.90 11.65 8.83
N LEU A 140 3.38 11.01 9.87
CA LEU A 140 1.94 11.04 10.19
C LEU A 140 1.36 12.44 10.44
N PRO A 141 2.00 13.34 11.20
CA PRO A 141 1.45 14.66 11.48
C PRO A 141 1.63 15.67 10.33
N ASP A 142 2.30 15.29 9.24
CA ASP A 142 2.58 16.20 8.13
C ASP A 142 1.31 16.48 7.29
N PRO A 143 0.82 17.74 7.23
CA PRO A 143 -0.37 18.11 6.47
C PRO A 143 -0.17 18.09 4.93
N GLU A 144 1.08 18.14 4.46
CA GLU A 144 1.43 17.96 3.05
C GLU A 144 1.51 16.48 2.65
N LEU A 145 1.51 15.58 3.63
CA LEU A 145 1.35 14.15 3.42
C LEU A 145 -0.09 13.72 3.74
N LEU A 146 -0.30 13.10 4.90
CA LEU A 146 -1.54 12.42 5.25
C LEU A 146 -2.41 13.22 6.23
N TRP A 147 -1.84 14.12 7.03
CA TRP A 147 -2.59 14.75 8.12
C TRP A 147 -3.65 15.74 7.66
N THR A 148 -4.82 15.69 8.30
CA THR A 148 -5.89 16.68 8.17
C THR A 148 -6.54 16.94 9.53
N LYS A 149 -7.33 18.03 9.63
CA LYS A 149 -8.20 18.27 10.80
C LYS A 149 -9.30 17.22 11.01
N TYR A 150 -9.46 16.27 10.08
CA TYR A 150 -10.48 15.22 10.11
C TYR A 150 -9.90 13.81 10.24
N GLY A 151 -8.57 13.67 10.33
CA GLY A 151 -7.87 12.38 10.31
C GLY A 151 -6.93 12.23 9.11
N LEU A 152 -6.41 11.02 8.91
CA LEU A 152 -5.43 10.74 7.87
C LEU A 152 -6.08 10.52 6.50
N ARG A 153 -5.53 11.11 5.44
CA ARG A 153 -5.91 10.85 4.04
C ARG A 153 -5.49 9.45 3.64
N SER A 154 -6.22 8.83 2.72
CA SER A 154 -5.86 7.52 2.19
C SER A 154 -4.54 7.51 1.41
N ILE A 155 -4.19 8.62 0.74
CA ILE A 155 -2.92 8.80 0.04
C ILE A 155 -2.39 10.22 0.25
N SER A 156 -1.07 10.38 0.18
CA SER A 156 -0.36 11.66 0.30
C SER A 156 -0.81 12.67 -0.75
N ARG A 157 -0.88 13.96 -0.37
CA ARG A 157 -1.11 15.05 -1.34
C ARG A 157 0.01 15.19 -2.36
N SER A 158 1.21 14.73 -2.02
CA SER A 158 2.35 14.75 -2.93
C SER A 158 2.29 13.67 -4.02
N SER A 159 1.35 12.71 -3.91
CA SER A 159 1.19 11.64 -4.89
C SER A 159 0.53 12.14 -6.18
N PRO A 160 0.97 11.71 -7.37
CA PRO A 160 0.30 12.06 -8.63
C PRO A 160 -1.13 11.52 -8.72
N TYR A 161 -1.49 10.57 -7.86
CA TYR A 161 -2.83 9.98 -7.80
C TYR A 161 -3.79 10.70 -6.85
N TYR A 162 -3.32 11.69 -6.09
CA TYR A 162 -4.17 12.44 -5.16
C TYR A 162 -5.32 13.15 -5.90
N ALA A 163 -6.55 12.86 -5.49
CA ALA A 163 -7.81 13.31 -6.11
C ALA A 163 -7.96 12.94 -7.61
N ALA A 164 -7.11 12.06 -8.14
CA ALA A 164 -7.17 11.65 -9.54
C ALA A 164 -8.19 10.53 -9.77
N ARG A 165 -9.02 10.67 -10.80
CA ARG A 165 -9.97 9.62 -11.20
C ARG A 165 -9.25 8.34 -11.65
N ASN A 166 -9.88 7.20 -11.44
CA ASN A 166 -9.34 5.91 -11.89
C ASN A 166 -9.67 5.63 -13.36
N THR A 167 -10.89 5.99 -13.76
CA THR A 167 -11.43 5.93 -15.13
C THR A 167 -12.24 7.21 -15.40
N GLU A 168 -12.90 7.31 -16.55
CA GLU A 168 -13.84 8.40 -16.82
C GLU A 168 -14.99 8.44 -15.80
N HIS A 169 -15.53 7.27 -15.43
CA HIS A 169 -16.73 7.15 -14.62
C HIS A 169 -16.45 6.92 -13.13
N ASP A 170 -15.23 6.51 -12.77
CA ASP A 170 -14.88 6.17 -11.40
C ASP A 170 -14.20 7.36 -10.69
N PRO A 171 -14.91 8.08 -9.81
CA PRO A 171 -14.31 9.16 -9.01
C PRO A 171 -13.30 8.59 -7.98
N PRO A 172 -12.35 9.41 -7.50
CA PRO A 172 -11.37 8.97 -6.50
C PRO A 172 -12.06 8.52 -5.20
N TYR A 173 -11.75 7.31 -4.73
CA TYR A 173 -12.31 6.75 -3.50
C TYR A 173 -11.25 6.54 -2.41
N TRP A 174 -10.18 5.80 -2.70
CA TRP A 174 -8.99 5.60 -1.86
C TRP A 174 -7.82 6.49 -2.29
N ARG A 175 -8.10 7.60 -2.97
CA ARG A 175 -7.13 8.54 -3.53
C ARG A 175 -7.17 9.93 -2.88
N GLY A 176 -7.33 10.00 -1.56
CA GLY A 176 -7.16 11.22 -0.79
C GLY A 176 -8.25 11.47 0.25
N LEU A 177 -9.40 10.79 0.14
CA LEU A 177 -10.45 10.89 1.14
C LEU A 177 -9.98 10.29 2.47
N VAL A 178 -10.41 10.93 3.57
CA VAL A 178 -10.27 10.35 4.92
C VAL A 178 -11.31 9.24 5.06
N LYS A 179 -10.86 8.05 5.45
CA LYS A 179 -11.75 6.92 5.72
C LYS A 179 -11.65 6.54 7.17
N TYR A 180 -12.80 6.31 7.79
CA TYR A 180 -12.82 5.64 9.08
C TYR A 180 -12.49 4.17 8.85
N LEU A 181 -11.26 3.80 9.19
CA LEU A 181 -10.80 2.43 9.23
C LEU A 181 -10.73 2.05 10.70
N SER A 182 -11.54 1.10 11.15
CA SER A 182 -11.63 0.71 12.56
C SER A 182 -10.28 0.27 13.18
N GLY A 183 -9.29 -0.07 12.36
CA GLY A 183 -7.90 -0.36 12.78
C GLY A 183 -7.02 0.87 13.03
N PHE A 184 -7.41 2.08 12.61
CA PHE A 184 -6.67 3.33 12.85
C PHE A 184 -6.93 3.94 14.23
N ASN A 185 -7.74 3.31 15.08
CA ASN A 185 -8.01 3.72 16.47
C ASN A 185 -6.78 3.63 17.41
N CYS A 186 -5.57 3.45 16.86
CA CYS A 186 -4.31 3.39 17.60
C CYS A 186 -3.44 4.65 17.43
N ILE A 187 -3.95 5.73 16.82
CA ILE A 187 -3.31 7.05 16.79
C ILE A 187 -4.10 7.98 17.71
#